data_AF-A0A3M5HA79-F1
#
_entry.id   AF-A0A3M5HA79-F1
#
_cell.length_a   1.000
_cell.length_b   1.000
_cell.length_c   1.000
_cell.angle_alpha   90.00
_cell.angle_beta   90.00
_cell.angle_gamma   90.00
#
_symmetry.space_group_name_H-M   'P 1'
#
loop_
_entity.id
_entity.type
_entity.pdbx_description
1 polymer ?
#
loop_
_entity_poly.entity_id
_entity_poly.type
_entity_poly.pdbx_seq_one_letter_code
_entity_poly.pdbx_strand_id
1 'polypeptide(L)'
;MYNLATEKKETVLTAPVIAAALNDGLLPIDSLNTPLEVLLNVWQGARPGYTYQLYFDGVLIGLKKEILLSQMPGDDLMLHIPSELLTEGRHSVAYAVENPINMVVEFSAEAVVIVDLTPPGDPLLAPIIFPTQVQNGLTSEELQTMGNVLSGTIASYNGMQEGDVVRTYWNDLPGPMAVVSSDDVGLKRTMVDFARPFLELIGDIEAPVYYTITDLAGNLSMASEAVDVKLQLAQATPLPTPTIKEATGNTLDPANAPSGATVVIDATANLKAGIR
;
A
#
# COMPACT_ATOMS: atom_id res chain seq x y z
N MET A 1 -69.64 -3.54 7.40
CA MET A 1 -68.86 -4.70 6.94
C MET A 1 -67.42 -4.26 6.82
N TYR A 2 -66.54 -4.82 7.65
CA TYR A 2 -65.10 -4.56 7.60
C TYR A 2 -64.51 -5.32 6.40
N ASN A 3 -63.91 -4.62 5.44
CA ASN A 3 -63.06 -5.24 4.43
C ASN A 3 -61.64 -5.29 5.01
N LEU A 4 -61.21 -6.48 5.43
CA LEU A 4 -59.80 -6.75 5.70
C LEU A 4 -59.06 -6.73 4.37
N ALA A 5 -58.37 -5.63 4.08
CA ALA A 5 -57.23 -5.66 3.18
C ALA A 5 -56.16 -6.51 3.89
N THR A 6 -56.02 -7.77 3.48
CA THR A 6 -54.89 -8.58 3.89
C THR A 6 -53.70 -8.04 3.10
N GLU A 7 -52.91 -7.14 3.71
CA GLU A 7 -51.58 -6.85 3.20
C GLU A 7 -50.80 -8.17 3.23
N LYS A 8 -50.67 -8.78 2.06
CA LYS A 8 -49.75 -9.90 1.84
C LYS A 8 -48.36 -9.29 1.98
N LYS A 9 -47.82 -9.30 3.20
CA LYS A 9 -46.47 -8.86 3.50
C LYS A 9 -45.54 -9.81 2.75
N GLU A 10 -45.14 -9.43 1.53
CA GLU A 10 -44.13 -10.16 0.77
C GLU A 10 -42.88 -10.22 1.64
N THR A 11 -42.57 -11.41 2.12
CA THR A 11 -41.34 -11.67 2.87
C THR A 11 -40.20 -11.62 1.87
N VAL A 12 -39.64 -10.43 1.67
CA VAL A 12 -38.48 -10.23 0.81
C VAL A 12 -37.30 -10.99 1.42
N LEU A 13 -36.76 -11.96 0.68
CA LEU A 13 -35.55 -12.69 1.03
C LEU A 13 -34.36 -11.71 1.02
N THR A 14 -33.65 -11.61 2.15
CA THR A 14 -32.51 -10.70 2.30
C THR A 14 -31.32 -11.21 1.51
N ALA A 15 -30.48 -10.28 1.05
CA ALA A 15 -29.23 -10.62 0.37
C ALA A 15 -28.31 -11.46 1.28
N PRO A 16 -27.49 -12.36 0.71
CA PRO A 16 -26.48 -13.06 1.47
C PRO A 16 -25.38 -12.10 1.95
N VAL A 17 -24.62 -12.53 2.95
CA VAL A 17 -23.48 -11.82 3.53
C VAL A 17 -22.19 -12.53 3.11
N ILE A 18 -21.24 -11.78 2.57
CA ILE A 18 -19.91 -12.26 2.21
C ILE A 18 -18.94 -11.60 3.18
N ALA A 19 -18.56 -12.31 4.25
CA ALA A 19 -17.80 -11.73 5.36
C ALA A 19 -16.39 -11.26 4.97
N ALA A 20 -15.82 -11.83 3.89
CA ALA A 20 -14.50 -11.44 3.40
C ALA A 20 -14.51 -10.13 2.61
N ALA A 21 -15.66 -9.65 2.15
CA ALA A 21 -15.75 -8.45 1.33
C ALA A 21 -15.60 -7.16 2.16
N LEU A 22 -14.89 -6.18 1.62
CA LEU A 22 -14.75 -4.84 2.19
C LEU A 22 -16.04 -4.01 1.99
N ASN A 23 -16.06 -2.77 2.49
CA ASN A 23 -17.27 -1.91 2.60
C ASN A 23 -18.00 -1.61 1.27
N ASP A 24 -17.42 -1.96 0.12
CA ASP A 24 -17.94 -1.77 -1.23
C ASP A 24 -18.12 -3.08 -2.03
N GLY A 25 -17.86 -4.23 -1.39
CA GLY A 25 -17.87 -5.54 -2.05
C GLY A 25 -16.51 -6.00 -2.55
N LEU A 26 -15.44 -5.19 -2.45
CA LEU A 26 -14.10 -5.59 -2.89
C LEU A 26 -13.60 -6.78 -2.08
N LEU A 27 -13.14 -7.82 -2.77
CA LEU A 27 -12.56 -9.00 -2.16
C LEU A 27 -11.04 -8.86 -2.08
N PRO A 28 -10.43 -9.02 -0.89
CA PRO A 28 -8.99 -9.15 -0.77
C PRO A 28 -8.48 -10.37 -1.55
N ILE A 29 -7.36 -10.25 -2.26
CA ILE A 29 -6.80 -11.32 -3.10
C ILE A 29 -6.55 -12.62 -2.33
N ASP A 30 -6.19 -12.51 -1.04
CA ASP A 30 -5.99 -13.66 -0.17
C ASP A 30 -7.28 -14.49 0.03
N SER A 31 -8.45 -13.86 -0.09
CA SER A 31 -9.76 -14.53 0.02
C SER A 31 -10.13 -15.34 -1.23
N LEU A 32 -9.42 -15.16 -2.35
CA LEU A 32 -9.71 -15.80 -3.63
C LEU A 32 -9.02 -17.18 -3.77
N ASN A 33 -8.12 -17.52 -2.85
CA ASN A 33 -7.36 -18.78 -2.89
C ASN A 33 -8.12 -19.99 -2.32
N THR A 34 -9.29 -19.76 -1.73
CA THR A 34 -10.17 -20.79 -1.16
C THR A 34 -11.61 -20.53 -1.58
N PRO A 35 -12.50 -21.55 -1.53
CA PRO A 35 -13.91 -21.31 -1.77
C PRO A 35 -14.46 -20.21 -0.86
N LEU A 36 -15.07 -19.19 -1.47
CA LEU A 36 -15.53 -18.00 -0.76
C LEU A 36 -16.83 -18.30 -0.01
N GLU A 37 -16.83 -18.07 1.30
CA GLU A 37 -17.99 -18.32 2.16
C GLU A 37 -19.10 -17.29 1.91
N VAL A 38 -20.32 -17.80 1.72
CA VAL A 38 -21.55 -17.03 1.53
C VAL A 38 -22.52 -17.41 2.64
N LEU A 39 -22.78 -16.46 3.53
CA LEU A 39 -23.68 -16.63 4.67
C LEU A 39 -25.07 -16.15 4.34
N LEU A 40 -26.08 -16.87 4.79
CA LEU A 40 -27.48 -16.46 4.74
C LEU A 40 -28.18 -16.98 5.98
N ASN A 41 -29.35 -16.43 6.30
CA ASN A 41 -30.17 -16.96 7.39
C ASN A 41 -31.30 -17.81 6.84
N VAL A 42 -31.72 -18.81 7.62
CA VAL A 42 -32.98 -19.50 7.38
C VAL A 42 -34.11 -18.46 7.35
N TRP A 43 -34.82 -18.37 6.22
CA TRP A 43 -35.79 -17.33 5.99
C TRP A 43 -37.10 -17.56 6.75
N GLN A 44 -37.87 -16.48 6.92
CA GLN A 44 -39.19 -16.56 7.52
C GLN A 44 -40.12 -17.43 6.66
N GLY A 45 -40.70 -18.47 7.27
CA GLY A 45 -41.57 -19.42 6.56
C GLY A 45 -40.87 -20.63 5.94
N ALA A 46 -39.54 -20.75 6.07
CA ALA A 46 -38.82 -21.98 5.76
C ALA A 46 -39.37 -23.15 6.58
N ARG A 47 -39.45 -24.34 5.96
CA ARG A 47 -39.87 -25.58 6.62
C ARG A 47 -38.87 -26.68 6.30
N PRO A 48 -38.77 -27.73 7.15
CA PRO A 48 -37.94 -28.88 6.84
C PRO A 48 -38.26 -29.46 5.45
N GLY A 49 -37.22 -29.74 4.67
CA GLY A 49 -37.30 -30.19 3.28
C GLY A 49 -37.43 -29.07 2.24
N TYR A 50 -37.63 -27.81 2.64
CA TYR A 50 -37.43 -26.69 1.71
C TYR A 50 -35.97 -26.65 1.30
N THR A 51 -35.68 -26.17 0.10
CA THR A 51 -34.31 -26.20 -0.42
C THR A 51 -33.76 -24.82 -0.67
N TYR A 52 -32.44 -24.71 -0.66
CA TYR A 52 -31.71 -23.50 -0.98
C TYR A 52 -30.45 -23.83 -1.79
N GLN A 53 -30.11 -22.95 -2.73
CA GLN A 53 -28.95 -23.10 -3.61
C GLN A 53 -28.36 -21.73 -3.95
N LEU A 54 -27.05 -21.68 -4.16
CA LEU A 54 -26.35 -20.45 -4.53
C LEU A 54 -26.71 -20.05 -5.97
N TYR A 55 -26.93 -18.75 -6.17
CA TYR A 55 -27.18 -18.13 -7.47
C TYR A 55 -26.11 -17.06 -7.70
N PHE A 56 -25.20 -17.32 -8.64
CA PHE A 56 -24.02 -16.50 -8.89
C PHE A 56 -24.00 -16.11 -10.37
N ASP A 57 -23.89 -14.80 -10.65
CA ASP A 57 -23.91 -14.24 -12.01
C ASP A 57 -25.04 -14.75 -12.90
N GLY A 58 -26.23 -14.90 -12.33
CA GLY A 58 -27.39 -15.37 -13.08
C GLY A 58 -27.49 -16.90 -13.23
N VAL A 59 -26.61 -17.67 -12.58
CA VAL A 59 -26.56 -19.13 -12.70
C VAL A 59 -26.65 -19.80 -11.33
N LEU A 60 -27.48 -20.84 -11.23
CA LEU A 60 -27.50 -21.71 -10.04
C LEU A 60 -26.24 -22.58 -10.02
N ILE A 61 -25.46 -22.47 -8.95
CA ILE A 61 -24.20 -23.20 -8.77
C ILE A 61 -24.19 -23.99 -7.47
N GLY A 62 -23.23 -24.91 -7.34
CA GLY A 62 -23.06 -25.74 -6.16
C GLY A 62 -24.22 -26.71 -5.90
N LEU A 63 -24.22 -27.32 -4.72
CA LEU A 63 -25.26 -28.29 -4.33
C LEU A 63 -26.52 -27.57 -3.85
N LYS A 64 -27.67 -28.08 -4.30
CA LYS A 64 -28.98 -27.76 -3.71
C LYS A 64 -29.08 -28.46 -2.35
N LYS A 65 -29.18 -27.68 -1.27
CA LYS A 65 -29.25 -28.16 0.11
C LYS A 65 -30.68 -28.09 0.64
N GLU A 66 -30.99 -28.91 1.64
CA GLU A 66 -32.29 -28.92 2.31
C GLU A 66 -32.22 -28.24 3.68
N ILE A 67 -33.32 -27.61 4.08
CA ILE A 67 -33.56 -27.15 5.44
C ILE A 67 -33.83 -28.37 6.31
N LEU A 68 -33.01 -28.55 7.34
CA LEU A 68 -33.10 -29.64 8.30
C LEU A 68 -34.13 -29.35 9.39
N LEU A 69 -34.60 -30.39 10.07
CA LEU A 69 -35.56 -30.25 11.18
C LEU A 69 -35.04 -29.37 12.33
N SER A 70 -33.72 -29.36 12.54
CA SER A 70 -33.06 -28.57 13.58
C SER A 70 -32.84 -27.11 13.21
N GLN A 71 -33.02 -26.73 11.93
CA GLN A 71 -32.75 -25.39 11.44
C GLN A 71 -34.01 -24.54 11.52
N MET A 72 -33.96 -23.51 12.36
CA MET A 72 -35.06 -22.59 12.63
C MET A 72 -34.83 -21.26 11.91
N PRO A 73 -35.90 -20.52 11.56
CA PRO A 73 -35.77 -19.17 10.99
C PRO A 73 -34.84 -18.28 11.83
N GLY A 74 -33.85 -17.67 11.17
CA GLY A 74 -32.78 -16.90 11.81
C GLY A 74 -31.47 -17.65 11.99
N ASP A 75 -31.45 -18.98 11.96
CA ASP A 75 -30.20 -19.75 12.05
C ASP A 75 -29.31 -19.48 10.83
N ASP A 76 -27.99 -19.54 11.03
CA ASP A 76 -27.02 -19.35 9.96
C ASP A 76 -26.94 -20.58 9.04
N LEU A 77 -26.87 -20.30 7.74
CA LEU A 77 -26.58 -21.25 6.68
C LEU A 77 -25.36 -20.77 5.91
N MET A 78 -24.62 -21.72 5.34
CA MET A 78 -23.39 -21.43 4.59
C MET A 78 -23.39 -22.14 3.24
N LEU A 79 -23.07 -21.37 2.22
CA LEU A 79 -22.79 -21.79 0.85
C LEU A 79 -21.38 -21.34 0.47
N HIS A 80 -20.85 -21.85 -0.63
CA HIS A 80 -19.51 -21.49 -1.10
C HIS A 80 -19.53 -21.18 -2.58
N ILE A 81 -18.87 -20.08 -2.98
CA ILE A 81 -18.50 -19.83 -4.38
C ILE A 81 -17.15 -20.51 -4.62
N PRO A 82 -17.05 -21.46 -5.57
CA PRO A 82 -15.76 -22.03 -5.96
C PRO A 82 -14.79 -20.94 -6.44
N SER A 83 -13.52 -21.01 -6.05
CA SER A 83 -12.55 -19.96 -6.35
C SER A 83 -12.32 -19.79 -7.86
N GLU A 84 -12.49 -20.86 -8.65
CA GLU A 84 -12.39 -20.81 -10.11
C GLU A 84 -13.46 -19.94 -10.80
N LEU A 85 -14.53 -19.56 -10.08
CA LEU A 85 -15.55 -18.65 -10.59
C LEU A 85 -15.30 -17.18 -10.21
N LEU A 86 -14.33 -16.91 -9.33
CA LEU A 86 -13.97 -15.56 -8.90
C LEU A 86 -12.96 -14.96 -9.89
N THR A 87 -13.45 -14.64 -11.09
CA THR A 87 -12.66 -13.99 -12.14
C THR A 87 -12.63 -12.47 -11.95
N GLU A 88 -11.72 -11.77 -12.63
CA GLU A 88 -11.71 -10.29 -12.65
C GLU A 88 -13.10 -9.69 -12.95
N GLY A 89 -13.53 -8.73 -12.13
CA GLY A 89 -14.71 -7.92 -12.38
C GLY A 89 -15.75 -7.91 -11.25
N ARG A 90 -16.95 -7.43 -11.60
CA ARG A 90 -18.07 -7.27 -10.68
C ARG A 90 -19.02 -8.45 -10.82
N HIS A 91 -19.33 -9.10 -9.71
CA HIS A 91 -20.18 -10.29 -9.64
C HIS A 91 -21.42 -10.08 -8.78
N SER A 92 -22.52 -10.74 -9.16
CA SER A 92 -23.75 -10.78 -8.36
C SER A 92 -23.87 -12.09 -7.60
N VAL A 93 -24.20 -11.98 -6.30
CA VAL A 93 -24.34 -13.11 -5.39
C VAL A 93 -25.73 -13.08 -4.75
N ALA A 94 -26.50 -14.14 -4.98
CA ALA A 94 -27.80 -14.35 -4.36
C ALA A 94 -27.98 -15.84 -4.04
N TYR A 95 -29.14 -16.20 -3.51
CA TYR A 95 -29.55 -17.59 -3.38
C TYR A 95 -30.99 -17.76 -3.87
N ALA A 96 -31.26 -18.95 -4.39
CA ALA A 96 -32.61 -19.38 -4.70
C ALA A 96 -33.10 -20.31 -3.59
N VAL A 97 -34.36 -20.15 -3.21
CA VAL A 97 -35.08 -21.08 -2.33
C VAL A 97 -36.21 -21.73 -3.09
N GLU A 98 -36.49 -22.99 -2.80
CA GLU A 98 -37.57 -23.71 -3.45
C GLU A 98 -38.42 -24.49 -2.46
N ASN A 99 -39.74 -24.32 -2.61
CA ASN A 99 -40.73 -25.10 -1.89
C ASN A 99 -41.02 -26.40 -2.65
N PRO A 100 -40.71 -27.58 -2.08
CA PRO A 100 -40.82 -28.86 -2.79
C PRO A 100 -42.28 -29.29 -3.04
N ILE A 101 -43.27 -28.65 -2.39
CA ILE A 101 -44.69 -29.01 -2.52
C ILE A 101 -45.30 -28.40 -3.77
N ASN A 102 -45.02 -27.11 -4.02
CA ASN A 102 -45.59 -26.37 -5.15
C ASN A 102 -44.55 -26.01 -6.23
N MET A 103 -43.28 -26.37 -6.01
CA MET A 103 -42.15 -26.14 -6.91
C MET A 103 -41.90 -24.65 -7.22
N VAL A 104 -42.37 -23.75 -6.36
CA VAL A 104 -42.10 -22.32 -6.49
C VAL A 104 -40.65 -22.06 -6.08
N VAL A 105 -39.92 -21.38 -6.97
CA VAL A 105 -38.57 -20.89 -6.76
C VAL A 105 -38.63 -19.37 -6.55
N GLU A 106 -38.00 -18.90 -5.48
CA GLU A 106 -37.86 -17.48 -5.16
C GLU A 106 -36.38 -17.14 -5.00
N PHE A 107 -35.98 -15.95 -5.45
CA PHE A 107 -34.60 -15.48 -5.35
C PHE A 107 -34.47 -14.42 -4.26
N SER A 108 -33.33 -14.41 -3.57
CA SER A 108 -32.98 -13.33 -2.66
C SER A 108 -32.70 -12.02 -3.38
N ALA A 109 -32.65 -10.93 -2.61
CA ALA A 109 -31.89 -9.77 -3.05
C ALA A 109 -30.43 -10.15 -3.35
N GLU A 110 -29.78 -9.38 -4.22
CA GLU A 110 -28.39 -9.60 -4.62
C GLU A 110 -27.43 -8.83 -3.70
N ALA A 111 -26.36 -9.50 -3.29
CA ALA A 111 -25.13 -8.86 -2.84
C ALA A 111 -24.18 -8.71 -4.04
N VAL A 112 -23.27 -7.74 -3.97
CA VAL A 112 -22.24 -7.53 -4.99
C VAL A 112 -20.89 -7.84 -4.37
N VAL A 113 -20.06 -8.54 -5.13
CA VAL A 113 -18.63 -8.63 -4.86
C VAL A 113 -17.83 -8.14 -6.07
N ILE A 114 -16.65 -7.58 -5.81
CA ILE A 114 -15.72 -7.10 -6.83
C ILE A 114 -14.43 -7.87 -6.64
N VAL A 115 -13.98 -8.50 -7.72
CA VAL A 115 -12.70 -9.21 -7.80
C VAL A 115 -11.76 -8.33 -8.63
N ASP A 116 -10.67 -7.91 -8.01
CA ASP A 116 -9.60 -7.16 -8.67
C ASP A 116 -8.30 -7.96 -8.54
N LEU A 117 -7.80 -8.43 -9.68
CA LEU A 117 -6.59 -9.22 -9.86
C LEU A 117 -5.50 -8.43 -10.59
N THR A 118 -5.72 -7.13 -10.83
CA THR A 118 -4.85 -6.30 -11.67
C THR A 118 -3.92 -5.47 -10.80
N PRO A 119 -2.60 -5.74 -10.79
CA PRO A 119 -1.66 -4.89 -10.06
C PRO A 119 -1.68 -3.44 -10.54
N PRO A 120 -1.53 -2.46 -9.62
CA PRO A 120 -1.43 -1.06 -10.01
C PRO A 120 -0.10 -0.79 -10.73
N GLY A 121 -0.10 0.23 -11.59
CA GLY A 121 1.12 0.76 -12.20
C GLY A 121 1.53 0.14 -13.54
N ASP A 122 0.78 -0.79 -14.11
CA ASP A 122 1.07 -1.34 -15.43
C ASP A 122 0.95 -0.28 -16.55
N PRO A 123 1.84 -0.28 -17.57
CA PRO A 123 2.97 -1.20 -17.76
C PRO A 123 4.29 -0.72 -17.13
N LEU A 124 4.30 0.44 -16.46
CA LEU A 124 5.50 1.06 -15.91
C LEU A 124 5.14 2.00 -14.75
N LEU A 125 5.95 1.94 -13.69
CA LEU A 125 5.96 2.92 -12.61
C LEU A 125 7.13 3.88 -12.75
N ALA A 126 6.82 5.18 -12.85
CA ALA A 126 7.80 6.24 -12.95
C ALA A 126 8.65 6.34 -11.66
N PRO A 127 9.91 6.81 -11.73
CA PRO A 127 10.77 6.95 -10.57
C PRO A 127 10.25 8.03 -9.61
N ILE A 128 10.74 8.00 -8.38
CA ILE A 128 10.49 9.08 -7.42
C ILE A 128 11.14 10.36 -7.95
N ILE A 129 10.37 11.45 -7.99
CA ILE A 129 10.87 12.76 -8.39
C ILE A 129 11.45 13.43 -7.14
N PHE A 130 12.77 13.54 -7.06
CA PHE A 130 13.47 14.25 -6.00
C PHE A 130 13.81 15.70 -6.37
N PRO A 131 13.99 16.59 -5.37
CA PRO A 131 14.51 17.95 -5.56
C PRO A 131 15.90 17.95 -6.19
N THR A 132 16.27 19.03 -6.89
CA THR A 132 17.55 19.14 -7.62
C THR A 132 18.79 19.03 -6.74
N GLN A 133 18.66 19.25 -5.43
CA GLN A 133 19.73 19.12 -4.44
C GLN A 133 20.38 17.73 -4.47
N VAL A 134 19.64 16.67 -4.83
CA VAL A 134 20.22 15.32 -4.87
C VAL A 134 21.17 15.07 -6.06
N GLN A 135 21.15 15.93 -7.10
CA GLN A 135 21.86 15.68 -8.36
C GLN A 135 23.39 15.59 -8.23
N ASN A 136 23.97 16.29 -7.25
CA ASN A 136 25.43 16.28 -7.02
C ASN A 136 25.83 15.60 -5.71
N GLY A 137 24.89 14.90 -5.07
CA GLY A 137 25.01 14.41 -3.72
C GLY A 137 24.41 15.38 -2.70
N LEU A 138 23.47 14.87 -1.89
CA LEU A 138 22.80 15.64 -0.86
C LEU A 138 23.72 15.79 0.36
N THR A 139 24.09 17.03 0.68
CA THR A 139 24.91 17.31 1.87
C THR A 139 24.08 17.47 3.14
N SER A 140 24.76 17.40 4.30
CA SER A 140 24.12 17.63 5.60
C SER A 140 23.55 19.06 5.73
N GLU A 141 24.24 20.08 5.19
CA GLU A 141 23.75 21.47 5.21
C GLU A 141 22.54 21.64 4.29
N GLU A 142 22.57 21.07 3.09
CA GLU A 142 21.45 21.12 2.16
C GLU A 142 20.20 20.48 2.76
N LEU A 143 20.34 19.28 3.33
CA LEU A 143 19.25 18.62 4.05
C LEU A 143 18.73 19.46 5.22
N GLN A 144 19.61 20.19 5.93
CA GLN A 144 19.20 21.11 6.99
C GLN A 144 18.38 22.28 6.45
N THR A 145 18.76 22.87 5.31
CA THR A 145 17.97 23.94 4.66
C THR A 145 16.60 23.47 4.18
N MET A 146 16.45 22.16 3.91
CA MET A 146 15.19 21.51 3.55
C MET A 146 14.34 21.12 4.78
N GLY A 147 14.72 21.52 5.99
CA GLY A 147 13.96 21.19 7.20
C GLY A 147 14.23 19.78 7.74
N ASN A 148 15.39 19.19 7.40
CA ASN A 148 15.80 17.83 7.78
C ASN A 148 14.95 16.71 7.19
N VAL A 149 14.32 16.97 6.04
CA VAL A 149 13.52 15.99 5.31
C VAL A 149 13.84 16.10 3.82
N LEU A 150 14.14 14.96 3.19
CA LEU A 150 14.16 14.84 1.73
C LEU A 150 12.78 14.35 1.29
N SER A 151 11.95 15.25 0.77
CA SER A 151 10.65 14.88 0.22
C SER A 151 10.79 14.44 -1.23
N GLY A 152 10.36 13.22 -1.52
CA GLY A 152 10.19 12.69 -2.86
C GLY A 152 8.73 12.78 -3.31
N THR A 153 8.52 12.89 -4.60
CA THR A 153 7.18 12.97 -5.18
C THR A 153 6.93 11.82 -6.14
N ILE A 154 5.84 11.09 -5.94
CA ILE A 154 5.38 10.02 -6.83
C ILE A 154 4.29 10.59 -7.73
N ALA A 155 4.52 10.51 -9.04
CA ALA A 155 3.55 10.91 -10.04
C ALA A 155 2.33 9.97 -10.04
N SER A 156 1.22 10.43 -10.62
CA SER A 156 0.07 9.56 -10.84
C SER A 156 0.45 8.36 -11.72
N TYR A 157 -0.12 7.21 -11.40
CA TYR A 157 0.10 5.93 -12.07
C TYR A 157 -1.22 5.26 -12.46
N ASN A 158 -1.14 4.27 -13.35
CA ASN A 158 -2.32 3.56 -13.81
C ASN A 158 -2.96 2.74 -12.67
N GLY A 159 -4.29 2.83 -12.52
CA GLY A 159 -5.01 2.18 -11.43
C GLY A 159 -4.91 2.88 -10.07
N MET A 160 -4.33 4.08 -10.01
CA MET A 160 -4.19 4.85 -8.76
C MET A 160 -5.54 5.11 -8.10
N GLN A 161 -5.69 4.65 -6.86
CA GLN A 161 -6.90 4.81 -6.05
C GLN A 161 -6.57 5.27 -4.63
N GLU A 162 -7.53 5.92 -3.98
CA GLU A 162 -7.43 6.24 -2.55
C GLU A 162 -7.30 4.94 -1.75
N GLY A 163 -6.36 4.92 -0.81
CA GLY A 163 -6.06 3.74 0.01
C GLY A 163 -4.91 2.88 -0.50
N ASP A 164 -4.43 3.09 -1.73
CA ASP A 164 -3.20 2.46 -2.22
C ASP A 164 -2.03 2.77 -1.28
N VAL A 165 -1.20 1.77 -1.01
CA VAL A 165 -0.07 1.87 -0.09
C VAL A 165 1.24 1.86 -0.85
N VAL A 166 1.92 2.99 -0.86
CA VAL A 166 3.29 3.13 -1.38
C VAL A 166 4.28 2.68 -0.31
N ARG A 167 5.19 1.77 -0.67
CA ARG A 167 6.37 1.43 0.12
C ARG A 167 7.63 1.83 -0.63
N THR A 168 8.45 2.67 -0.01
CA THR A 168 9.75 3.08 -0.61
C THR A 168 10.88 2.19 -0.11
N TYR A 169 11.95 2.15 -0.90
CA TYR A 169 13.16 1.37 -0.62
C TYR A 169 14.37 2.19 -1.01
N TRP A 170 15.41 2.15 -0.16
CA TRP A 170 16.73 2.68 -0.45
C TRP A 170 17.70 1.52 -0.50
N ASN A 171 18.14 1.13 -1.70
CA ASN A 171 18.67 -0.20 -1.94
C ASN A 171 17.66 -1.27 -1.41
N ASP A 172 18.09 -2.20 -0.55
CA ASP A 172 17.20 -3.19 0.07
C ASP A 172 16.57 -2.72 1.41
N LEU A 173 16.90 -1.50 1.88
CA LEU A 173 16.41 -1.01 3.17
C LEU A 173 15.00 -0.42 3.01
N PRO A 174 13.98 -0.94 3.72
CA PRO A 174 12.63 -0.37 3.69
C PRO A 174 12.64 1.06 4.23
N GLY A 175 12.10 1.97 3.42
CA GLY A 175 11.97 3.39 3.72
C GLY A 175 10.60 3.78 4.27
N PRO A 176 10.26 5.07 4.26
CA PRO A 176 8.94 5.56 4.61
C PRO A 176 7.86 4.96 3.71
N MET A 177 6.66 4.86 4.27
CA MET A 177 5.44 4.47 3.56
C MET A 177 4.51 5.68 3.43
N ALA A 178 3.72 5.70 2.36
CA ALA A 178 2.65 6.66 2.17
C ALA A 178 1.36 5.94 1.78
N VAL A 179 0.22 6.50 2.17
CA VAL A 179 -1.09 6.03 1.72
C VAL A 179 -1.66 7.10 0.79
N VAL A 180 -2.09 6.69 -0.38
CA VAL A 180 -2.72 7.58 -1.35
C VAL A 180 -4.03 8.09 -0.76
N SER A 181 -4.16 9.41 -0.62
CA SER A 181 -5.39 10.04 -0.15
C SER A 181 -6.30 10.43 -1.33
N SER A 182 -7.57 10.73 -1.06
CA SER A 182 -8.47 11.37 -2.03
C SER A 182 -7.93 12.69 -2.58
N ASP A 183 -7.08 13.36 -1.81
CA ASP A 183 -6.33 14.55 -2.22
C ASP A 183 -5.09 14.24 -3.08
N ASP A 184 -4.75 12.99 -3.35
CA ASP A 184 -3.64 12.62 -4.24
C ASP A 184 -4.12 12.13 -5.61
N VAL A 185 -5.42 11.84 -5.77
CA VAL A 185 -5.98 11.29 -7.01
C VAL A 185 -6.09 12.37 -8.10
N GLY A 186 -5.64 12.05 -9.32
CA GLY A 186 -5.70 12.94 -10.50
C GLY A 186 -4.39 13.68 -10.79
N LEU A 187 -4.41 15.02 -10.80
CA LEU A 187 -3.21 15.85 -11.05
C LEU A 187 -2.32 16.01 -9.80
N LYS A 188 -2.77 15.49 -8.67
CA LYS A 188 -2.08 15.59 -7.39
C LYS A 188 -1.12 14.40 -7.24
N ARG A 189 -0.15 14.53 -6.35
CA ARG A 189 1.04 13.68 -6.31
C ARG A 189 1.25 13.19 -4.89
N THR A 190 1.53 11.91 -4.72
CA THR A 190 1.80 11.33 -3.40
C THR A 190 3.20 11.73 -2.94
N MET A 191 3.30 12.25 -1.73
CA MET A 191 4.57 12.66 -1.12
C MET A 191 5.11 11.54 -0.24
N VAL A 192 6.42 11.30 -0.33
CA VAL A 192 7.17 10.38 0.53
C VAL A 192 8.31 11.13 1.19
N ASP A 193 8.33 11.14 2.52
CA ASP A 193 9.24 11.97 3.30
C ASP A 193 10.34 11.14 3.95
N PHE A 194 11.56 11.28 3.44
CA PHE A 194 12.75 10.63 3.99
C PHE A 194 13.35 11.54 5.06
N ALA A 195 13.03 11.27 6.33
CA ALA A 195 13.54 12.05 7.46
C ALA A 195 15.05 11.83 7.68
N ARG A 196 15.75 12.86 8.15
CA ARG A 196 17.20 12.82 8.46
C ARG A 196 17.65 11.56 9.21
N PRO A 197 17.00 11.08 10.29
CA PRO A 197 17.47 9.89 11.00
C PRO A 197 17.53 8.63 10.12
N PHE A 198 16.62 8.49 9.15
CA PHE A 198 16.65 7.40 8.19
C PHE A 198 17.81 7.55 7.20
N LEU A 199 18.02 8.77 6.69
CA LEU A 199 19.14 9.07 5.78
C LEU A 199 20.50 8.88 6.47
N GLU A 200 20.63 9.25 7.74
CA GLU A 200 21.83 9.03 8.55
C GLU A 200 22.06 7.55 8.88
N LEU A 201 21.00 6.75 9.01
CA LEU A 201 21.10 5.29 9.15
C LEU A 201 21.70 4.63 7.89
N ILE A 202 21.32 5.12 6.71
CA ILE A 202 21.89 4.67 5.43
C ILE A 202 23.38 5.04 5.37
N GLY A 203 23.71 6.27 5.76
CA GLY A 203 25.05 6.83 5.69
C GLY A 203 25.44 7.32 4.29
N ASP A 204 26.71 7.70 4.15
CA ASP A 204 27.23 8.24 2.88
C ASP A 204 27.38 7.13 1.84
N ILE A 205 26.49 7.12 0.85
CA ILE A 205 26.43 6.13 -0.22
C ILE A 205 25.79 6.74 -1.47
N GLU A 206 26.06 6.17 -2.64
CA GLU A 206 25.28 6.37 -3.85
C GLU A 206 24.52 5.07 -4.13
N ALA A 207 23.19 5.12 -4.06
CA ALA A 207 22.37 3.92 -4.13
C ALA A 207 21.00 4.20 -4.79
N PRO A 208 20.40 3.17 -5.42
CA PRO A 208 19.10 3.29 -6.06
C PRO A 208 17.98 3.45 -5.03
N VAL A 209 17.04 4.35 -5.31
CA VAL A 209 15.81 4.55 -4.54
C VAL A 209 14.62 4.27 -5.45
N TYR A 210 13.68 3.45 -4.98
CA TYR A 210 12.50 3.03 -5.73
C TYR A 210 11.32 2.76 -4.79
N TYR A 211 10.16 2.40 -5.35
CA TYR A 211 8.99 2.04 -4.56
C TYR A 211 8.18 0.91 -5.20
N THR A 212 7.29 0.33 -4.41
CA THR A 212 6.19 -0.54 -4.85
C THR A 212 4.87 0.02 -4.30
N ILE A 213 3.76 -0.40 -4.91
CA ILE A 213 2.40 -0.04 -4.51
C ILE A 213 1.62 -1.32 -4.23
N THR A 214 0.82 -1.31 -3.17
CA THR A 214 -0.20 -2.34 -2.92
C THR A 214 -1.57 -1.67 -2.97
N ASP A 215 -2.46 -2.15 -3.82
CA ASP A 215 -3.84 -1.64 -3.89
C ASP A 215 -4.71 -2.12 -2.72
N LEU A 216 -5.99 -1.72 -2.72
CA LEU A 216 -6.97 -2.13 -1.70
C LEU A 216 -7.33 -3.62 -1.73
N ALA A 217 -7.25 -4.27 -2.90
CA ALA A 217 -7.47 -5.70 -3.03
C ALA A 217 -6.25 -6.51 -2.54
N GLY A 218 -5.09 -5.87 -2.42
CA GLY A 218 -3.84 -6.49 -2.02
C GLY A 218 -2.92 -6.87 -3.19
N ASN A 219 -3.22 -6.45 -4.42
CA ASN A 219 -2.32 -6.68 -5.55
C ASN A 219 -1.06 -5.84 -5.40
N LEU A 220 0.10 -6.49 -5.49
CA LEU A 220 1.40 -5.84 -5.44
C LEU A 220 1.88 -5.47 -6.85
N SER A 221 2.24 -4.20 -7.04
CA SER A 221 2.82 -3.70 -8.29
C SER A 221 4.22 -4.28 -8.58
N MET A 222 4.70 -4.05 -9.81
CA MET A 222 6.13 -4.08 -10.09
C MET A 222 6.89 -3.01 -9.27
N ALA A 223 8.21 -3.11 -9.20
CA ALA A 223 9.04 -2.00 -8.69
C ALA A 223 9.03 -0.82 -9.68
N SER A 224 9.05 0.40 -9.16
CA SER A 224 9.27 1.59 -9.98
C SER A 224 10.63 1.58 -10.66
N GLU A 225 10.78 2.39 -11.70
CA GLU A 225 12.12 2.81 -12.11
C GLU A 225 12.87 3.38 -10.90
N ALA A 226 14.15 3.05 -10.80
CA ALA A 226 15.00 3.50 -9.71
C ALA A 226 15.68 4.83 -10.07
N VAL A 227 15.93 5.64 -9.04
CA VAL A 227 16.77 6.84 -9.12
C VAL A 227 17.95 6.69 -8.18
N ASP A 228 19.17 6.80 -8.70
CA ASP A 228 20.37 6.79 -7.87
C ASP A 228 20.48 8.11 -7.11
N VAL A 229 20.54 8.02 -5.78
CA VAL A 229 20.71 9.17 -4.90
C VAL A 229 22.00 9.01 -4.12
N LYS A 230 22.84 10.04 -4.20
CA LYS A 230 24.09 10.14 -3.45
C LYS A 230 23.88 10.92 -2.15
N LEU A 231 24.29 10.35 -1.02
CA LEU A 231 24.28 10.95 0.30
C LEU A 231 25.70 11.31 0.74
N GLN A 232 25.86 12.52 1.28
CA GLN A 232 27.12 13.05 1.82
C GLN A 232 26.82 13.82 3.13
N LEU A 233 26.24 13.11 4.09
CA LEU A 233 25.74 13.67 5.34
C LEU A 233 26.81 13.74 6.42
N ALA A 234 27.90 12.99 6.28
CA ALA A 234 29.04 13.11 7.19
C ALA A 234 29.65 14.51 7.07
N GLN A 235 29.70 15.24 8.19
CA GLN A 235 30.40 16.52 8.22
C GLN A 235 31.90 16.27 8.06
N ALA A 236 32.49 16.87 7.02
CA ALA A 236 33.92 17.01 6.95
C ALA A 236 34.36 17.88 8.13
N THR A 237 35.12 17.32 9.07
CA THR A 237 35.81 18.13 10.07
C THR A 237 36.72 19.11 9.32
N PRO A 238 36.53 20.44 9.44
CA PRO A 238 37.38 21.40 8.75
C PRO A 238 38.82 21.21 9.22
N LEU A 239 39.76 21.19 8.27
CA LEU A 239 41.17 21.08 8.62
C LEU A 239 41.58 22.29 9.47
N PRO A 240 42.36 22.09 10.54
CA PRO A 240 42.85 23.20 11.35
C PRO A 240 43.75 24.10 10.48
N THR A 241 43.59 25.41 10.65
CA THR A 241 44.42 26.40 9.94
C THR A 241 45.90 26.15 10.25
N PRO A 242 46.77 26.00 9.24
CA PRO A 242 48.20 25.85 9.48
C PRO A 242 48.77 27.15 10.09
N THR A 243 49.73 27.00 10.99
CA THR A 243 50.48 28.11 11.61
C THR A 243 51.95 28.04 11.23
N ILE A 244 52.65 29.16 11.26
CA ILE A 244 54.10 29.20 11.07
C ILE A 244 54.76 29.37 12.43
N LYS A 245 55.62 28.42 12.81
CA LYS A 245 56.26 28.42 14.14
C LYS A 245 57.10 29.68 14.39
N GLU A 246 57.74 30.20 13.34
CA GLU A 246 58.65 31.36 13.38
C GLU A 246 57.93 32.71 13.19
N ALA A 247 56.61 32.71 12.97
CA ALA A 247 55.82 33.92 12.83
C ALA A 247 55.33 34.45 14.19
N THR A 248 55.23 35.77 14.31
CA THR A 248 54.55 36.43 15.44
C THR A 248 53.20 36.95 14.96
N GLY A 249 52.13 36.30 15.43
CA GLY A 249 50.79 36.54 14.88
C GLY A 249 50.75 36.19 13.39
N ASN A 250 50.36 37.15 12.55
CA ASN A 250 50.27 36.97 11.09
C ASN A 250 51.51 37.47 10.32
N THR A 251 52.60 37.84 11.02
CA THR A 251 53.80 38.39 10.38
C THR A 251 55.00 37.46 10.60
N LEU A 252 55.59 37.02 9.49
CA LEU A 252 56.88 36.34 9.48
C LEU A 252 57.98 37.35 9.17
N ASP A 253 58.91 37.52 10.10
CA ASP A 253 60.16 38.24 9.87
C ASP A 253 61.20 37.27 9.31
N PRO A 254 61.79 37.51 8.12
CA PRO A 254 62.85 36.66 7.56
C PRO A 254 64.03 36.43 8.52
N ALA A 255 64.32 37.37 9.42
CA ALA A 255 65.38 37.21 10.42
C ALA A 255 65.07 36.09 11.45
N ASN A 256 63.79 35.76 11.67
CA ASN A 256 63.35 34.72 12.59
C ASN A 256 63.35 33.31 11.97
N ALA A 257 63.57 33.21 10.65
CA ALA A 257 63.58 31.95 9.91
C ALA A 257 64.88 31.76 9.10
N PRO A 258 66.09 31.87 9.71
CA PRO A 258 67.37 31.81 8.99
C PRO A 258 67.66 30.45 8.33
N SER A 259 66.91 29.41 8.71
CA SER A 259 66.98 28.06 8.12
C SER A 259 65.70 27.66 7.38
N GLY A 260 64.83 28.62 7.08
CA GLY A 260 63.49 28.40 6.54
C GLY A 260 62.41 28.45 7.62
N ALA A 261 61.14 28.52 7.19
CA ALA A 261 59.98 28.55 8.05
C ALA A 261 59.33 27.17 8.17
N THR A 262 58.84 26.84 9.36
CA THR A 262 58.19 25.57 9.69
C THR A 262 56.68 25.74 9.72
N VAL A 263 55.97 25.04 8.83
CA VAL A 263 54.51 24.94 8.86
C VAL A 263 54.10 23.91 9.90
N VAL A 264 53.21 24.30 10.81
CA VAL A 264 52.61 23.44 11.84
C VAL A 264 51.12 23.27 11.53
N ILE A 265 50.71 22.02 11.38
CA ILE A 265 49.30 21.63 11.26
C ILE A 265 48.92 20.97 12.58
N ASP A 266 47.81 21.40 13.19
CA ASP A 266 47.37 20.85 14.47
C ASP A 266 46.99 19.36 14.35
N ALA A 267 47.27 18.59 15.41
CA ALA A 267 47.03 17.14 15.42
C ALA A 267 45.54 16.77 15.27
N THR A 268 44.62 17.70 15.56
CA THR A 268 43.18 17.57 15.28
C THR A 268 42.86 17.40 13.79
N ALA A 269 43.80 17.68 12.88
CA ALA A 269 43.66 17.42 11.45
C ALA A 269 43.50 15.93 11.10
N ASN A 270 43.85 15.01 12.01
CA ASN A 270 43.72 13.55 11.82
C ASN A 270 44.27 13.04 10.46
N LEU A 271 45.37 13.63 9.98
CA LEU A 271 45.98 13.29 8.70
C LEU A 271 46.49 11.84 8.73
N LYS A 272 46.06 11.01 7.76
CA LYS A 272 46.60 9.66 7.56
C LYS A 272 47.91 9.72 6.76
N ALA A 273 48.90 8.94 7.15
CA ALA A 273 50.17 8.86 6.43
C ALA A 273 50.00 8.14 5.08
N GLY A 274 50.34 8.83 3.99
CA GLY A 274 50.49 8.25 2.66
C GLY A 274 49.23 8.23 1.79
N ILE A 275 49.07 9.25 0.95
CA ILE A 275 48.44 9.10 -0.37
C ILE A 275 49.55 9.41 -1.36
N ARG A 276 49.91 8.43 -2.18
CA ARG A 276 51.01 8.50 -3.14
C ARG A 276 50.47 8.75 -4.53
#